data_AF-A0A0D2M197-F1
#
_entry.id   AF-A0A0D2M197-F1
#
_cell.length_a   1.000
_cell.length_b   1.000
_cell.length_c   1.000
_cell.angle_alpha   90.00
_cell.angle_beta   90.00
_cell.angle_gamma   90.00
#
_symmetry.space_group_name_H-M   'P 1'
#
loop_
_entity.id
_entity.type
_entity.pdbx_description
1 polymer ?
#
loop_
_entity_poly.entity_id
_entity_poly.type
_entity_poly.pdbx_seq_one_letter_code
_entity_poly.pdbx_strand_id
1 'polypeptide(L)'
;MASPTTVTQPTKGPTVDSTLATVEVALQLEAYTLSDAAATTAADATQALRTDHAHGRARVAQDTQAFRDAWAKAQRAEKAADRRAAWRCWDAQICVAIRAFVEAQRIADAERDRRWAAQREQWDAQQKQWATEKEQRDAKWAAWLAEKEERDAEWAAQRARWAAEQEQRDAECAAECTRVKAELAAIRA
;
A
#
# COMPACT_ATOMS: atom_id res chain seq x y z
N MET A 1 37.98 4.95 -17.96
CA MET A 1 38.98 5.89 -18.52
C MET A 1 38.45 6.40 -19.83
N ALA A 2 37.92 7.62 -19.87
CA ALA A 2 37.38 8.23 -21.09
C ALA A 2 38.43 9.21 -21.64
N SER A 3 38.83 9.02 -22.89
CA SER A 3 39.80 9.85 -23.59
C SER A 3 39.28 11.28 -23.78
N PRO A 4 40.11 12.32 -23.63
CA PRO A 4 39.70 13.69 -23.92
C PRO A 4 39.53 13.86 -25.43
N THR A 5 38.32 14.23 -25.85
CA THR A 5 38.07 14.68 -27.23
C THR A 5 38.60 16.10 -27.38
N THR A 6 39.74 16.24 -28.05
CA THR A 6 40.27 17.52 -28.51
C THR A 6 39.28 18.14 -29.49
N VAL A 7 38.62 19.23 -29.08
CA VAL A 7 37.85 20.08 -29.99
C VAL A 7 38.83 20.99 -30.71
N THR A 8 39.21 20.61 -31.92
CA THR A 8 39.95 21.47 -32.84
C THR A 8 39.06 22.66 -33.21
N GLN A 9 39.43 23.87 -32.79
CA GLN A 9 38.74 25.08 -33.23
C GLN A 9 38.83 25.17 -34.77
N PRO A 10 37.73 25.57 -35.46
CA PRO A 10 37.83 25.87 -36.87
C PRO A 10 38.71 27.10 -37.04
N THR A 11 39.83 26.92 -37.72
CA THR A 11 40.69 27.99 -38.24
C THR A 11 39.80 28.96 -39.01
N LYS A 12 39.81 30.25 -38.65
CA LYS A 12 39.14 31.30 -39.42
C LYS A 12 39.62 31.20 -40.87
N GLY A 13 38.77 30.68 -41.76
CA GLY A 13 39.01 30.74 -43.19
C GLY A 13 39.11 32.20 -43.65
N PRO A 14 39.76 32.46 -44.80
CA PRO A 14 39.84 33.82 -45.35
C PRO A 14 38.42 34.36 -45.50
N THR A 15 38.16 35.49 -44.83
CA THR A 15 36.90 36.21 -44.96
C THR A 15 36.70 36.56 -46.43
N VAL A 16 35.59 36.12 -47.03
CA VAL A 16 35.21 36.32 -48.44
C VAL A 16 35.22 37.81 -48.86
N ASP A 17 35.31 38.73 -47.89
CA ASP A 17 35.50 40.16 -48.09
C ASP A 17 36.76 40.54 -48.88
N SER A 18 37.80 39.70 -48.89
CA SER A 18 39.09 40.08 -49.51
C SER A 18 39.06 40.13 -51.04
N THR A 19 38.16 39.38 -51.70
CA THR A 19 38.14 39.28 -53.17
C THR A 19 37.36 40.40 -53.83
N LEU A 20 36.20 40.81 -53.31
CA LEU A 20 35.44 41.93 -53.88
C LEU A 20 36.23 43.24 -53.75
N ALA A 21 36.83 43.52 -52.59
CA ALA A 21 37.62 44.73 -52.38
C ALA A 21 38.82 44.80 -53.34
N THR A 22 39.44 43.66 -53.66
CA THR A 22 40.56 43.57 -54.59
C THR A 22 40.11 43.81 -56.04
N VAL A 23 38.95 43.28 -56.42
CA VAL A 23 38.35 43.50 -57.75
C VAL A 23 37.89 44.95 -57.92
N GLU A 24 37.34 45.57 -56.89
CA GLU A 24 36.93 46.98 -56.90
C GLU A 24 38.12 47.93 -57.12
N VAL A 25 39.24 47.69 -56.44
CA VAL A 25 40.46 48.49 -56.60
C VAL A 25 41.05 48.35 -58.01
N ALA A 26 41.02 47.14 -58.58
CA ALA A 26 41.50 46.90 -59.94
C ALA A 26 40.63 47.63 -60.99
N LEU A 27 39.30 47.54 -60.87
CA LEU A 27 38.37 48.23 -61.79
C LEU A 27 38.43 49.75 -61.67
N GLN A 28 38.65 50.28 -60.46
CA GLN A 28 38.87 51.72 -60.26
C GLN A 28 40.16 52.21 -60.89
N LEU A 29 41.25 51.44 -60.81
CA LEU A 29 42.53 51.80 -61.42
C LEU A 29 42.44 51.88 -62.94
N GLU A 30 41.72 50.93 -63.56
CA GLU A 30 41.49 50.92 -65.01
C GLU A 30 40.60 52.09 -65.45
N ALA A 31 39.57 52.44 -64.67
CA ALA A 31 38.68 53.56 -64.94
C ALA A 31 39.38 54.93 -65.06
N TYR A 32 40.48 55.16 -64.33
CA TYR A 32 41.28 56.40 -64.42
C TYR A 32 41.99 56.60 -65.77
N THR A 33 42.06 55.57 -66.62
CA THR A 33 42.69 55.64 -67.95
C THR A 33 41.68 55.62 -69.11
N LEU A 34 40.39 55.55 -68.79
CA LEU A 34 39.29 55.36 -69.75
C LEU A 34 38.60 56.70 -70.09
N SER A 35 37.99 56.78 -71.28
CA SER A 35 37.12 57.91 -71.66
C SER A 35 35.88 57.99 -70.73
N ASP A 36 35.27 59.18 -70.58
CA ASP A 36 34.13 59.41 -69.67
C ASP A 36 32.98 58.38 -69.80
N ALA A 37 32.69 57.92 -71.01
CA ALA A 37 31.65 56.90 -71.28
C ALA A 37 32.03 55.51 -70.72
N ALA A 38 33.31 55.15 -70.80
CA ALA A 38 33.83 53.89 -70.31
C ALA A 38 34.02 53.91 -68.77
N ALA A 39 34.36 55.06 -68.19
CA ALA A 39 34.41 55.24 -66.73
C ALA A 39 33.01 55.08 -66.08
N THR A 40 31.96 55.60 -66.70
CA THR A 40 30.57 55.44 -66.23
C THR A 40 30.13 53.97 -66.26
N THR A 41 30.44 53.26 -67.35
CA THR A 41 30.13 51.82 -67.49
C THR A 41 30.85 50.97 -66.43
N ALA A 42 32.12 51.30 -66.12
CA ALA A 42 32.89 50.62 -65.07
C ALA A 42 32.32 50.87 -63.66
N ALA A 43 31.82 52.09 -63.40
CA ALA A 43 31.14 52.42 -62.15
C ALA A 43 29.82 51.65 -61.98
N ASP A 44 29.00 51.55 -63.04
CA ASP A 44 27.76 50.80 -63.05
C ASP A 44 28.00 49.30 -62.83
N ALA A 45 29.02 48.72 -63.48
CA ALA A 45 29.41 47.33 -63.29
C ALA A 45 29.88 47.05 -61.85
N THR A 46 30.65 47.97 -61.27
CA THR A 46 31.10 47.88 -59.87
C THR A 46 29.91 47.94 -58.90
N GLN A 47 28.94 48.82 -59.16
CA GLN A 47 27.73 48.92 -58.36
C GLN A 47 26.88 47.65 -58.47
N ALA A 48 26.73 47.08 -59.66
CA ALA A 48 26.02 45.81 -59.85
C ALA A 48 26.67 44.64 -59.10
N LEU A 49 28.01 44.56 -59.12
CA LEU A 49 28.78 43.56 -58.36
C LEU A 49 28.61 43.74 -56.85
N ARG A 50 28.61 44.97 -56.35
CA ARG A 50 28.32 45.27 -54.93
C ARG A 50 26.92 44.83 -54.55
N THR A 51 25.94 45.13 -55.38
CA THR A 51 24.56 44.73 -55.16
C THR A 51 24.41 43.21 -55.18
N ASP A 52 24.98 42.51 -56.15
CA ASP A 52 24.93 41.05 -56.23
C ASP A 52 25.65 40.39 -55.04
N HIS A 53 26.84 40.88 -54.67
CA HIS A 53 27.54 40.41 -53.49
C HIS A 53 26.76 40.66 -52.19
N ALA A 54 26.09 41.80 -52.05
CA ALA A 54 25.23 42.08 -50.91
C ALA A 54 24.02 41.13 -50.86
N HIS A 55 23.38 40.84 -52.01
CA HIS A 55 22.30 39.86 -52.10
C HIS A 55 22.79 38.44 -51.79
N GLY A 56 23.96 38.05 -52.30
CA GLY A 56 24.60 36.78 -52.00
C GLY A 56 24.86 36.62 -50.50
N ARG A 57 25.40 37.66 -49.85
CA ARG A 57 25.61 37.67 -48.39
C ARG A 57 24.30 37.62 -47.61
N ALA A 58 23.29 38.38 -48.03
CA ALA A 58 21.96 38.35 -47.40
C ALA A 58 21.34 36.95 -47.50
N ARG A 59 21.46 36.28 -48.66
CA ARG A 59 20.98 34.91 -48.86
C ARG A 59 21.72 33.91 -47.98
N VAL A 60 23.05 33.97 -47.93
CA VAL A 60 23.85 33.10 -47.04
C VAL A 60 23.49 33.33 -45.57
N ALA A 61 23.29 34.59 -45.16
CA ALA A 61 22.87 34.92 -43.80
C ALA A 61 21.48 34.34 -43.48
N GLN A 62 20.53 34.46 -44.42
CA GLN A 62 19.19 33.91 -44.31
C GLN A 62 19.23 32.38 -44.21
N ASP A 63 19.96 31.70 -45.09
CA ASP A 63 20.10 30.25 -45.10
C ASP A 63 20.78 29.75 -43.81
N THR A 64 21.81 30.46 -43.34
CA THR A 64 22.48 30.18 -42.07
C THR A 64 21.52 30.31 -40.89
N GLN A 65 20.67 31.34 -40.89
CA GLN A 65 19.68 31.55 -39.84
C GLN A 65 18.60 30.44 -39.87
N ALA A 66 18.09 30.11 -41.06
CA ALA A 66 17.13 29.03 -41.24
C ALA A 66 17.68 27.67 -40.76
N PHE A 67 18.96 27.40 -41.05
CA PHE A 67 19.64 26.20 -40.55
C PHE A 67 19.73 26.18 -39.02
N ARG A 68 20.11 27.29 -38.38
CA ARG A 68 20.18 27.40 -36.91
C ARG A 68 18.81 27.19 -36.26
N ASP A 69 17.76 27.79 -36.83
CA ASP A 69 16.40 27.66 -36.32
C ASP A 69 15.87 26.23 -36.46
N ALA A 70 16.14 25.58 -37.60
CA ALA A 70 15.81 24.17 -37.82
C ALA A 70 16.52 23.25 -36.82
N TRP A 71 17.81 23.49 -36.59
CA TRP A 71 18.59 22.73 -35.61
C TRP A 71 18.08 22.92 -34.17
N ALA A 72 17.78 24.15 -33.77
CA ALA A 72 17.18 24.42 -32.46
C ALA A 72 15.80 23.77 -32.30
N LYS A 73 14.98 23.74 -33.37
CA LYS A 73 13.69 23.04 -33.39
C LYS A 73 13.86 21.54 -33.23
N ALA A 74 14.83 20.92 -33.91
CA ALA A 74 15.14 19.50 -33.79
C ALA A 74 15.54 19.13 -32.36
N GLN A 75 16.45 19.90 -31.74
CA GLN A 75 16.85 19.66 -30.35
C GLN A 75 15.70 19.80 -29.34
N ARG A 76 14.78 20.75 -29.56
CA ARG A 76 13.58 20.90 -28.71
C ARG A 76 12.65 19.70 -28.87
N ALA A 77 12.50 19.16 -30.09
CA ALA A 77 11.68 17.99 -30.35
C ALA A 77 12.27 16.73 -29.69
N GLU A 78 13.58 16.53 -29.76
CA GLU A 78 14.30 15.44 -29.08
C GLU A 78 14.11 15.51 -27.56
N LYS A 79 14.39 16.67 -26.94
CA LYS A 79 14.15 16.89 -25.50
C LYS A 79 12.69 16.68 -25.09
N ALA A 80 11.74 16.95 -25.97
CA ALA A 80 10.33 16.69 -25.71
C ALA A 80 9.99 15.20 -25.79
N ALA A 81 10.61 14.46 -26.72
CA ALA A 81 10.49 13.01 -26.80
C ALA A 81 11.07 12.32 -25.56
N ASP A 82 12.26 12.72 -25.11
CA ASP A 82 12.89 12.21 -23.90
C ASP A 82 12.03 12.44 -22.67
N ARG A 83 11.46 13.65 -22.53
CA ARG A 83 10.52 13.96 -21.45
C ARG A 83 9.29 13.06 -21.49
N ARG A 84 8.69 12.84 -22.65
CA ARG A 84 7.54 11.93 -22.77
C ARG A 84 7.92 10.49 -22.42
N ALA A 85 9.11 10.02 -22.80
CA ALA A 85 9.59 8.70 -22.44
C ALA A 85 9.79 8.56 -20.91
N ALA A 86 10.41 9.57 -20.28
CA ALA A 86 10.58 9.61 -18.83
C ALA A 86 9.22 9.60 -18.09
N TRP A 87 8.25 10.41 -18.55
CA TRP A 87 6.90 10.42 -17.99
C TRP A 87 6.19 9.07 -18.13
N ARG A 88 6.30 8.39 -19.28
CA ARG A 88 5.73 7.05 -19.47
C ARG A 88 6.36 6.00 -18.55
N CYS A 89 7.68 6.07 -18.37
CA CYS A 89 8.39 5.18 -17.44
C CYS A 89 7.93 5.39 -16.00
N TRP A 90 7.80 6.65 -15.58
CA TRP A 90 7.30 7.02 -14.26
C TRP A 90 5.84 6.57 -14.04
N ASP A 91 4.97 6.79 -15.01
CA ASP A 91 3.57 6.36 -14.96
C ASP A 91 3.44 4.83 -14.86
N ALA A 92 4.24 4.09 -15.63
CA ALA A 92 4.30 2.64 -15.55
C ALA A 92 4.79 2.17 -14.16
N GLN A 93 5.80 2.81 -13.59
CA GLN A 93 6.30 2.51 -12.24
C GLN A 93 5.22 2.76 -11.18
N ILE A 94 4.48 3.87 -11.28
CA ILE A 94 3.39 4.17 -10.35
C ILE A 94 2.27 3.15 -10.46
N CYS A 95 1.89 2.76 -11.68
CA CYS A 95 0.87 1.75 -11.88
C CYS A 95 1.27 0.39 -11.26
N VAL A 96 2.53 -0.01 -11.40
CA VAL A 96 3.06 -1.22 -10.75
C VAL A 96 3.06 -1.08 -9.23
N ALA A 97 3.49 0.07 -8.70
CA ALA A 97 3.51 0.33 -7.26
C ALA A 97 2.11 0.30 -6.64
N ILE A 98 1.13 0.94 -7.29
CA ILE A 98 -0.28 0.95 -6.85
C ILE A 98 -0.82 -0.48 -6.87
N ARG A 99 -0.57 -1.26 -7.93
CA ARG A 99 -1.02 -2.65 -8.01
C ARG A 99 -0.42 -3.50 -6.90
N ALA A 100 0.88 -3.39 -6.65
CA ALA A 100 1.56 -4.11 -5.59
C ALA A 100 1.00 -3.74 -4.20
N PHE A 101 0.73 -2.46 -3.97
CA PHE A 101 0.13 -1.97 -2.73
C PHE A 101 -1.27 -2.55 -2.52
N VAL A 102 -2.13 -2.50 -3.54
CA VAL A 102 -3.50 -3.06 -3.44
C VAL A 102 -3.48 -4.56 -3.17
N GLU A 103 -2.58 -5.31 -3.83
CA GLU A 103 -2.45 -6.75 -3.58
C GLU A 103 -1.95 -7.03 -2.15
N ALA A 104 -0.99 -6.25 -1.66
CA ALA A 104 -0.51 -6.37 -0.28
C ALA A 104 -1.64 -6.11 0.74
N GLN A 105 -2.49 -5.09 0.50
CA GLN A 105 -3.66 -4.83 1.34
C GLN A 105 -4.65 -5.99 1.31
N ARG A 106 -4.94 -6.52 0.12
CA ARG A 106 -5.84 -7.68 -0.02
C ARG A 106 -5.34 -8.91 0.74
N ILE A 107 -4.04 -9.19 0.68
CA ILE A 107 -3.43 -10.29 1.42
C ILE A 107 -3.54 -10.04 2.93
N ALA A 108 -3.21 -8.83 3.39
CA ALA A 108 -3.29 -8.47 4.80
C ALA A 108 -4.73 -8.57 5.34
N ASP A 109 -5.72 -8.13 4.57
CA ASP A 109 -7.13 -8.25 4.92
C ASP A 109 -7.57 -9.73 4.98
N ALA A 110 -7.19 -10.54 4.00
CA ALA A 110 -7.50 -11.97 3.99
C ALA A 110 -6.86 -12.72 5.17
N GLU A 111 -5.64 -12.35 5.58
CA GLU A 111 -5.01 -12.89 6.78
C GLU A 111 -5.73 -12.46 8.05
N ARG A 112 -6.13 -11.19 8.15
CA ARG A 112 -6.91 -10.69 9.29
C ARG A 112 -8.22 -11.44 9.43
N ASP A 113 -8.95 -11.62 8.33
CA ASP A 113 -10.22 -12.32 8.30
C ASP A 113 -10.06 -13.80 8.71
N ARG A 114 -9.00 -14.47 8.24
CA ARG A 114 -8.67 -15.84 8.69
C ARG A 114 -8.39 -15.88 10.19
N ARG A 115 -7.59 -14.96 10.72
CA ARG A 115 -7.30 -14.90 12.17
C ARG A 115 -8.56 -14.67 12.98
N TRP A 116 -9.45 -13.77 12.51
CA TRP A 116 -10.73 -13.51 13.14
C TRP A 116 -11.68 -14.71 13.08
N ALA A 117 -11.73 -15.42 11.96
CA ALA A 117 -12.51 -16.66 11.84
C ALA A 117 -12.01 -17.72 12.81
N ALA A 118 -10.70 -17.96 12.86
CA ALA A 118 -10.10 -18.93 13.77
C ALA A 118 -10.32 -18.57 15.25
N GLN A 119 -10.24 -17.28 15.62
CA GLN A 119 -10.55 -16.84 16.98
C GLN A 119 -12.02 -17.07 17.35
N ARG A 120 -12.95 -16.84 16.43
CA ARG A 120 -14.39 -17.13 16.65
C ARG A 120 -14.63 -18.62 16.83
N GLU A 121 -14.04 -19.47 16.00
CA GLU A 121 -14.16 -20.92 16.13
C GLU A 121 -13.63 -21.41 17.48
N GLN A 122 -12.50 -20.87 17.94
CA GLN A 122 -11.95 -21.18 19.26
C GLN A 122 -12.86 -20.72 20.39
N TRP A 123 -13.43 -19.52 20.28
CA TRP A 123 -14.39 -19.01 21.26
C TRP A 123 -15.63 -19.89 21.34
N ASP A 124 -16.21 -20.26 20.19
CA ASP A 124 -17.39 -21.13 20.12
C ASP A 124 -17.10 -22.52 20.70
N ALA A 125 -15.91 -23.06 20.47
CA ALA A 125 -15.47 -24.33 21.06
C ALA A 125 -15.37 -24.22 22.59
N GLN A 126 -14.79 -23.14 23.12
CA GLN A 126 -14.72 -22.91 24.56
C GLN A 126 -16.10 -22.73 25.19
N GLN A 127 -17.02 -22.02 24.52
CA GLN A 127 -18.39 -21.86 25.02
C GLN A 127 -19.13 -23.20 25.09
N LYS A 128 -18.96 -24.07 24.10
CA LYS A 128 -19.53 -25.44 24.14
C LYS A 128 -18.95 -26.28 25.26
N GLN A 129 -17.64 -26.20 25.49
CA GLN A 129 -16.97 -26.90 26.59
C GLN A 129 -17.52 -26.42 27.94
N TRP A 130 -17.61 -25.11 28.14
CA TRP A 130 -18.18 -24.55 29.36
C TRP A 130 -19.64 -24.97 29.55
N ALA A 131 -20.47 -24.89 28.51
CA ALA A 131 -21.87 -25.35 28.59
C ALA A 131 -21.96 -26.81 29.05
N THR A 132 -21.15 -27.69 28.46
CA THR A 132 -21.09 -29.12 28.81
C THR A 132 -20.62 -29.33 30.26
N GLU A 133 -19.57 -28.63 30.69
CA GLU A 133 -19.07 -28.70 32.06
C GLU A 133 -20.10 -28.21 33.07
N LYS A 134 -20.86 -27.17 32.73
CA LYS A 134 -21.93 -26.64 33.56
C LYS A 134 -23.05 -27.67 33.71
N GLU A 135 -23.52 -28.26 32.62
CA GLU A 135 -24.54 -29.32 32.67
C GLU A 135 -24.08 -30.51 33.53
N GLN A 136 -22.82 -30.94 33.39
CA GLN A 136 -22.28 -32.01 34.24
C GLN A 136 -22.24 -31.63 35.72
N ARG A 137 -21.89 -30.37 36.02
CA ARG A 137 -21.87 -29.86 37.40
C ARG A 137 -23.27 -29.81 37.97
N ASP A 138 -24.24 -29.32 37.21
CA ASP A 138 -25.64 -29.22 37.62
C ASP A 138 -26.25 -30.62 37.83
N ALA A 139 -25.93 -31.58 36.95
CA ALA A 139 -26.34 -32.98 37.11
C ALA A 139 -25.74 -33.62 38.36
N LYS A 140 -24.44 -33.39 38.64
CA LYS A 140 -23.79 -33.87 39.87
C LYS A 140 -24.41 -33.25 41.12
N TRP A 141 -24.72 -31.96 41.09
CA TRP A 141 -25.41 -31.28 42.19
C TRP A 141 -26.81 -31.83 42.44
N ALA A 142 -27.59 -32.07 41.39
CA ALA A 142 -28.90 -32.67 41.49
C ALA A 142 -28.83 -34.09 42.08
N ALA A 143 -27.87 -34.91 41.63
CA ALA A 143 -27.65 -36.25 42.18
C ALA A 143 -27.27 -36.21 43.67
N TRP A 144 -26.37 -35.30 44.07
CA TRP A 144 -26.01 -35.12 45.47
C TRP A 144 -27.18 -34.68 46.34
N LEU A 145 -28.04 -33.77 45.83
CA LEU A 145 -29.25 -33.34 46.53
C LEU A 145 -30.23 -34.51 46.71
N ALA A 146 -30.45 -35.32 45.68
CA ALA A 146 -31.32 -36.49 45.77
C ALA A 146 -30.80 -37.52 46.80
N GLU A 147 -29.50 -37.82 46.79
CA GLU A 147 -28.88 -38.71 47.76
C GLU A 147 -29.02 -38.18 49.20
N LYS A 148 -28.87 -36.86 49.37
CA LYS A 148 -29.05 -36.22 50.66
C LYS A 148 -30.49 -36.32 51.15
N GLU A 149 -31.48 -36.06 50.29
CA GLU A 149 -32.89 -36.19 50.63
C GLU A 149 -33.27 -37.62 51.02
N GLU A 150 -32.76 -38.62 50.29
CA GLU A 150 -32.94 -40.03 50.63
C GLU A 150 -32.36 -40.35 52.01
N ARG A 151 -31.14 -39.92 52.28
CA ARG A 151 -30.48 -40.10 53.58
C ARG A 151 -31.21 -39.41 54.71
N ASP A 152 -31.70 -38.19 54.49
CA ASP A 152 -32.48 -37.43 55.48
C ASP A 152 -33.82 -38.15 55.76
N ALA A 153 -34.45 -38.75 54.75
CA ALA A 153 -35.66 -39.56 54.89
C ALA A 153 -35.41 -40.88 55.66
N GLU A 154 -34.31 -41.57 55.36
CA GLU A 154 -33.89 -42.77 56.11
C GLU A 154 -33.65 -42.45 57.59
N TRP A 155 -32.94 -41.36 57.89
CA TRP A 155 -32.73 -40.89 59.25
C TRP A 155 -34.04 -40.54 59.95
N ALA A 156 -34.97 -39.87 59.27
CA ALA A 156 -36.29 -39.57 59.81
C ALA A 156 -37.07 -40.85 60.12
N ALA A 157 -37.07 -41.83 59.21
CA ALA A 157 -37.72 -43.12 59.41
C ALA A 157 -37.10 -43.91 60.57
N GLN A 158 -35.76 -43.91 60.70
CA GLN A 158 -35.07 -44.58 61.80
C GLN A 158 -35.43 -43.94 63.15
N ARG A 159 -35.48 -42.60 63.23
CA ARG A 159 -35.94 -41.91 64.44
C ARG A 159 -37.38 -42.23 64.79
N ALA A 160 -38.28 -42.31 63.80
CA ALA A 160 -39.66 -42.67 64.02
C ALA A 160 -39.80 -44.11 64.56
N ARG A 161 -39.04 -45.07 64.01
CA ARG A 161 -38.99 -46.44 64.53
C ARG A 161 -38.49 -46.49 65.97
N TRP A 162 -37.40 -45.79 66.26
CA TRP A 162 -36.86 -45.74 67.61
C TRP A 162 -37.85 -45.11 68.60
N ALA A 163 -38.55 -44.04 68.22
CA ALA A 163 -39.59 -43.43 69.05
C ALA A 163 -40.75 -44.39 69.32
N ALA A 164 -41.22 -45.13 68.30
CA ALA A 164 -42.27 -46.14 68.47
C ALA A 164 -41.82 -47.31 69.35
N GLU A 165 -40.57 -47.77 69.22
CA GLU A 165 -40.00 -48.79 70.11
C GLU A 165 -39.92 -48.32 71.56
N GLN A 166 -39.58 -47.04 71.80
CA GLN A 166 -39.61 -46.47 73.16
C GLN A 166 -41.02 -46.42 73.71
N GLU A 167 -42.00 -45.95 72.92
CA GLU A 167 -43.41 -45.92 73.32
C GLU A 167 -43.93 -47.33 73.66
N GLN A 168 -43.55 -48.34 72.86
CA GLN A 168 -43.90 -49.73 73.16
C GLN A 168 -43.28 -50.22 74.47
N ARG A 169 -41.99 -49.94 74.70
CA ARG A 169 -41.33 -50.29 75.97
C ARG A 169 -41.95 -49.60 77.17
N ASP A 170 -42.31 -48.32 77.03
CA ASP A 170 -42.99 -47.56 78.07
C ASP A 170 -44.37 -48.15 78.37
N ALA A 171 -45.12 -48.55 77.33
CA ALA A 171 -46.41 -49.24 77.48
C ALA A 171 -46.29 -50.63 78.12
N GLU A 172 -45.29 -51.43 77.73
CA GLU A 172 -45.00 -52.73 78.33
C GLU A 172 -44.61 -52.59 79.81
N CYS A 173 -43.73 -51.63 80.14
CA CYS A 173 -43.33 -51.32 81.51
C CYS A 173 -44.53 -50.85 82.36
N ALA A 174 -45.40 -50.00 81.79
CA ALA A 174 -46.64 -49.58 82.43
C ALA A 174 -47.59 -50.77 82.69
N ALA A 175 -47.75 -51.66 81.70
CA ALA A 175 -48.56 -52.86 81.83
C ALA A 175 -48.01 -53.81 82.91
N GLU A 176 -46.69 -54.05 82.94
CA GLU A 176 -46.05 -54.82 84.00
C GLU A 176 -46.24 -54.19 85.38
N CYS A 177 -46.08 -52.86 85.50
CA CYS A 177 -46.38 -52.13 86.74
C CYS A 177 -47.83 -52.35 87.19
N THR A 178 -48.79 -52.32 86.27
CA THR A 178 -50.20 -52.58 86.62
C THR A 178 -50.43 -54.03 87.05
N ARG A 179 -49.80 -55.01 86.38
CA ARG A 179 -49.86 -56.43 86.75
C ARG A 179 -49.29 -56.66 88.15
N VAL A 180 -48.09 -56.16 88.43
CA VAL A 180 -47.44 -56.30 89.75
C VAL A 180 -48.26 -55.61 90.84
N LYS A 181 -48.85 -54.44 90.57
CA LYS A 181 -49.76 -53.77 91.51
C LYS A 181 -51.00 -54.62 91.80
N ALA A 182 -51.59 -55.24 90.77
CA ALA A 182 -52.75 -56.13 90.94
C ALA A 182 -52.39 -57.40 91.73
N GLU A 183 -51.25 -58.03 91.42
CA GLU A 183 -50.72 -59.18 92.16
C GLU A 183 -50.47 -58.84 93.65
N LEU A 184 -49.85 -57.68 93.94
CA LEU A 184 -49.65 -57.19 95.31
C LEU A 184 -50.96 -56.90 96.04
N ALA A 185 -51.98 -56.39 95.35
CA ALA A 185 -53.30 -56.15 95.92
C ALA A 185 -54.02 -57.47 96.27
N ALA A 186 -53.91 -58.49 95.40
CA ALA A 186 -54.48 -59.82 95.64
C ALA A 186 -53.84 -60.54 96.84
N ILE A 187 -52.55 -60.32 97.09
CA ILE A 187 -51.86 -60.88 98.28
C ILE A 187 -52.31 -60.20 99.58
N ARG A 188 -52.79 -58.95 99.51
CA ARG A 188 -53.20 -58.16 100.70
C ARG A 188 -54.69 -58.29 101.07
N ALA A 189 -55.51 -58.86 100.19
CA ALA A 189 -56.94 -59.10 100.41
C ALA A 189 -57.18 -60.46 101.07
#